data_AF-A0A2E8RZ78-F1
#
_entry.id   AF-A0A2E8RZ78-F1
#
_cell.length_a   1.000
_cell.length_b   1.000
_cell.length_c   1.000
_cell.angle_alpha   90.00
_cell.angle_beta   90.00
_cell.angle_gamma   90.00
#
_symmetry.space_group_name_H-M   'P 1'
#
loop_
_entity.id
_entity.type
_entity.pdbx_description
1 polymer ?
#
loop_
_entity_poly.entity_id
_entity_poly.type
_entity_poly.pdbx_seq_one_letter_code
_entity_poly.pdbx_strand_id
1 'polypeptide(L)'
;MSLVGWAYGLGVGLAFLFSFVMAVRGFSRLFDQDRSPIEREARVQALLDERDQLLLNIKDLQFDHAIRKISEADHQELRAELETSLERVLNQLIEMGIEPDVSSLTDA
;
A
#
# COMPACT_ATOMS: atom_id res chain seq x y z
N MET A 1 8.39 -26.65 -26.64
CA MET A 1 8.06 -26.86 -25.20
C MET A 1 9.28 -26.42 -24.42
N SER A 2 9.27 -25.45 -23.51
CA SER A 2 8.18 -24.83 -22.75
C SER A 2 8.56 -23.39 -22.36
N LEU A 3 7.81 -22.40 -22.86
CA LEU A 3 7.85 -20.98 -22.48
C LEU A 3 7.19 -20.71 -21.10
N VAL A 4 6.99 -21.75 -20.29
CA VAL A 4 6.11 -21.75 -19.11
C VAL A 4 6.85 -21.37 -17.80
N GLY A 5 8.17 -21.20 -17.84
CA GLY A 5 9.00 -21.00 -16.65
C GLY A 5 8.91 -19.61 -15.98
N TRP A 6 8.44 -18.58 -16.70
CA TRP A 6 8.51 -17.19 -16.21
C TRP A 6 7.27 -16.71 -15.44
N ALA A 7 6.14 -17.40 -15.56
CA ALA A 7 4.90 -17.01 -14.87
C ALA A 7 4.90 -17.36 -13.37
N TYR A 8 5.70 -18.35 -12.94
CA TYR A 8 5.69 -18.82 -11.55
C TYR A 8 6.50 -17.96 -10.59
N GLY A 9 7.51 -17.20 -11.06
CA GLY A 9 8.33 -16.35 -10.19
C GLY A 9 7.56 -15.17 -9.61
N LEU A 10 6.63 -14.60 -10.38
CA LEU A 10 5.84 -13.43 -9.97
C LEU A 10 4.69 -13.80 -9.03
N GLY A 11 3.99 -14.90 -9.29
CA GLY A 11 2.85 -15.32 -8.46
C GLY A 11 3.25 -15.76 -7.05
N VAL A 12 4.42 -16.38 -6.89
CA VAL A 12 4.91 -16.83 -5.58
C VAL A 12 5.35 -15.64 -4.72
N GLY A 13 6.01 -14.64 -5.31
CA GLY A 13 6.39 -13.42 -4.60
C GLY A 13 5.17 -12.66 -4.07
N LEU A 14 4.15 -12.47 -4.92
CA LEU A 14 2.89 -11.83 -4.53
C LEU A 14 2.12 -12.60 -3.45
N ALA A 15 2.07 -13.95 -3.54
CA ALA A 15 1.39 -14.76 -2.53
C ALA A 15 2.09 -14.71 -1.16
N PHE A 16 3.43 -14.68 -1.13
CA PHE A 16 4.18 -14.52 0.13
C PHE A 16 4.02 -13.13 0.72
N LEU A 17 4.03 -12.08 -0.12
CA LEU A 17 3.86 -10.70 0.32
C LEU A 17 2.43 -10.47 0.83
N PHE A 18 1.42 -11.02 0.16
CA PHE A 18 0.04 -10.98 0.60
C PHE A 18 -0.17 -11.77 1.90
N SER A 19 0.44 -12.96 2.04
CA SER A 19 0.37 -13.76 3.26
C SER A 19 1.09 -13.08 4.44
N PHE A 20 2.20 -12.39 4.19
CA PHE A 20 2.90 -11.59 5.20
C PHE A 20 2.08 -10.38 5.65
N VAL A 21 1.49 -9.62 4.71
CA VAL A 21 0.58 -8.51 5.00
C VAL A 21 -0.65 -9.00 5.79
N MET A 22 -1.18 -10.18 5.45
CA MET A 22 -2.34 -10.76 6.13
C MET A 22 -1.99 -11.31 7.52
N ALA A 23 -0.78 -11.83 7.72
CA ALA A 23 -0.27 -12.24 9.03
C ALA A 23 -0.04 -11.03 9.96
N VAL A 24 0.51 -9.93 9.43
CA VAL A 24 0.67 -8.66 10.17
C VAL A 24 -0.70 -8.06 10.51
N ARG A 25 -1.65 -8.02 9.56
CA ARG A 25 -3.02 -7.57 9.81
C ARG A 25 -3.81 -8.47 10.78
N GLY A 26 -3.56 -9.78 10.77
CA GLY A 26 -4.19 -10.75 11.66
C GLY A 26 -3.72 -10.64 13.11
N PHE A 27 -2.44 -10.28 13.30
CA PHE A 27 -1.83 -10.07 14.62
C PHE A 27 -2.43 -8.84 15.34
N SER A 28 -2.79 -7.78 14.61
CA SER A 28 -3.39 -6.57 15.19
C SER A 28 -4.80 -6.78 15.77
N ARG A 29 -5.56 -7.78 15.29
CA ARG A 29 -6.93 -8.04 15.76
C ARG A 29 -7.00 -8.71 17.14
N LEU A 30 -5.90 -9.24 17.65
CA LEU A 30 -5.86 -9.91 18.96
C LEU A 30 -5.75 -8.92 20.13
N PHE A 31 -5.50 -7.64 19.87
CA PHE A 31 -5.28 -6.59 20.88
C PHE A 31 -6.46 -5.59 21.01
N ASP A 32 -7.60 -5.87 20.37
CA ASP A 32 -8.71 -4.93 20.09
C ASP A 32 -9.76 -4.81 21.23
N GLN A 33 -9.35 -4.72 22.51
CA GLN A 33 -10.29 -4.75 23.66
C GLN A 33 -10.34 -3.50 24.57
N ASP A 34 -9.59 -2.41 24.35
CA ASP A 34 -9.66 -1.23 25.25
C ASP A 34 -9.61 0.13 24.54
N ARG A 35 -10.80 0.64 24.18
CA ARG A 35 -11.06 1.99 23.65
C ARG A 35 -10.55 3.09 24.56
N SER A 36 -9.30 3.47 24.37
CA SER A 36 -8.59 4.55 25.07
C SER A 36 -7.96 5.51 24.04
N PRO A 37 -7.58 6.76 24.40
CA PRO A 37 -6.87 7.70 23.52
C PRO A 37 -5.63 7.11 22.82
N ILE A 38 -5.04 6.06 23.40
CA ILE A 38 -3.96 5.26 22.81
C ILE A 38 -4.40 4.61 21.49
N GLU A 39 -5.65 4.18 21.35
CA GLU A 39 -6.18 3.63 20.10
C GLU A 39 -6.25 4.67 18.99
N ARG A 40 -6.58 5.93 19.32
CA ARG A 40 -6.63 7.00 18.32
C ARG A 40 -5.24 7.26 17.77
N GLU A 41 -4.23 7.34 18.64
CA GLU A 41 -2.83 7.48 18.24
C GLU A 41 -2.33 6.28 17.45
N ALA A 42 -2.65 5.05 17.89
CA ALA A 42 -2.29 3.83 17.17
C ALA A 42 -2.95 3.76 15.79
N ARG A 43 -4.20 4.21 15.66
CA ARG A 43 -4.92 4.26 14.38
C ARG A 43 -4.36 5.31 13.45
N VAL A 44 -3.99 6.49 13.97
CA VAL A 44 -3.28 7.52 13.21
C VAL A 44 -1.95 6.98 12.71
N GLN A 45 -1.16 6.34 13.58
CA GLN A 45 0.13 5.76 13.21
C GLN A 45 -0.05 4.69 12.13
N ALA A 46 -1.02 3.80 12.27
CA ALA A 46 -1.31 2.77 11.27
C ALA A 46 -1.68 3.37 9.90
N LEU A 47 -2.42 4.48 9.88
CA LEU A 47 -2.77 5.16 8.64
C LEU A 47 -1.60 5.93 8.02
N LEU A 48 -0.69 6.48 8.83
CA LEU A 48 0.57 7.06 8.33
C LEU A 48 1.49 5.99 7.75
N ASP A 49 1.62 4.85 8.42
CA ASP A 49 2.39 3.71 7.93
C ASP A 49 1.80 3.16 6.63
N GLU A 50 0.46 3.07 6.53
CA GLU A 50 -0.22 2.64 5.31
C GLU A 50 -0.03 3.63 4.14
N ARG A 51 -0.05 4.95 4.42
CA ARG A 51 0.30 5.98 3.44
C ARG A 51 1.72 5.78 2.91
N ASP A 52 2.70 5.62 3.79
CA ASP A 52 4.11 5.48 3.42
C ASP A 52 4.35 4.20 2.62
N GLN A 53 3.67 3.12 2.99
CA GLN A 53 3.70 1.87 2.23
C GLN A 53 3.09 2.02 0.83
N LEU A 54 1.95 2.72 0.70
CA LEU A 54 1.33 2.98 -0.60
C LEU A 54 2.22 3.84 -1.51
N LEU A 55 2.88 4.85 -0.96
CA LEU A 55 3.87 5.66 -1.69
C LEU A 55 5.07 4.83 -2.16
N LEU A 56 5.58 3.93 -1.31
CA LEU A 56 6.64 3.00 -1.68
C LEU A 56 6.19 2.09 -2.83
N ASN A 57 4.99 1.52 -2.74
CA ASN A 57 4.45 0.64 -3.77
C ASN A 57 4.27 1.36 -5.11
N ILE A 58 3.85 2.63 -5.11
CA ILE A 58 3.76 3.44 -6.34
C ILE A 58 5.15 3.61 -6.97
N LYS A 59 6.17 3.89 -6.15
CA LYS A 59 7.55 4.03 -6.63
C LYS A 59 8.12 2.73 -7.18
N ASP A 60 7.86 1.61 -6.50
CA ASP A 60 8.27 0.28 -6.97
C ASP A 60 7.55 -0.10 -8.27
N LEU A 61 6.26 0.24 -8.39
CA LEU A 61 5.48 0.04 -9.62
C LEU A 61 6.06 0.84 -10.79
N GLN A 62 6.46 2.09 -10.56
CA GLN A 62 7.15 2.92 -11.56
C GLN A 62 8.49 2.30 -11.98
N PHE A 63 9.25 1.76 -11.03
CA PHE A 63 10.51 1.07 -11.33
C PHE A 63 10.26 -0.18 -12.17
N ASP A 64 9.31 -1.03 -11.77
CA ASP A 64 8.91 -2.24 -12.49
C ASP A 64 8.46 -1.93 -13.92
N HIS A 65 7.75 -0.82 -14.13
CA HIS A 65 7.40 -0.34 -15.45
C HIS A 65 8.62 0.16 -16.24
N ALA A 66 9.53 0.92 -15.62
CA ALA A 66 10.73 1.43 -16.27
C ALA A 66 11.65 0.31 -16.79
N ILE A 67 11.71 -0.82 -16.07
CA ILE A 67 12.46 -2.02 -16.50
C ILE A 67 11.62 -2.97 -17.40
N ARG A 68 10.43 -2.55 -17.82
CA ARG A 68 9.47 -3.30 -18.66
C ARG A 68 9.09 -4.68 -18.10
N LYS A 69 9.07 -4.82 -16.78
CA LYS A 69 8.62 -6.05 -16.09
C LYS A 69 7.09 -6.19 -16.11
N ILE A 70 6.39 -5.06 -16.21
CA ILE A 70 4.93 -4.98 -16.37
C ILE A 70 4.59 -4.21 -17.65
N SER A 71 3.41 -4.46 -18.21
CA SER A 71 2.94 -3.72 -19.39
C SER A 71 2.47 -2.31 -19.00
N GLU A 72 2.40 -1.40 -19.97
CA GLU A 72 1.84 -0.06 -19.75
C GLU A 72 0.38 -0.12 -19.27
N ALA A 73 -0.41 -1.07 -19.78
CA ALA A 73 -1.79 -1.26 -19.38
C ALA A 73 -1.90 -1.69 -17.90
N ASP A 74 -1.09 -2.67 -17.49
CA ASP A 74 -1.06 -3.14 -16.09
C ASP A 74 -0.51 -2.06 -15.15
N HIS A 75 0.49 -1.30 -15.59
CA HIS A 75 1.04 -0.17 -14.84
C HIS A 75 -0.04 0.88 -14.58
N GLN A 76 -0.83 1.26 -15.59
CA GLN A 76 -1.90 2.25 -15.43
C GLN A 76 -3.01 1.77 -14.50
N GLU A 77 -3.41 0.51 -14.62
CA GLU A 77 -4.44 -0.10 -13.76
C GLU A 77 -4.00 -0.14 -12.30
N LEU A 78 -2.81 -0.69 -12.03
CA LEU A 78 -2.26 -0.80 -10.68
C LEU A 78 -1.98 0.57 -10.06
N ARG A 79 -1.52 1.53 -10.87
CA ARG A 79 -1.28 2.90 -10.42
C ARG A 79 -2.58 3.55 -9.98
N ALA A 80 -3.64 3.43 -10.77
CA ALA A 80 -4.95 3.98 -10.42
C ALA A 80 -5.50 3.37 -9.12
N GLU A 81 -5.31 2.07 -8.91
CA GLU A 81 -5.73 1.39 -7.68
C GLU A 81 -4.95 1.87 -6.45
N LEU A 82 -3.63 2.01 -6.57
CA LEU A 82 -2.77 2.51 -5.50
C LEU A 82 -3.05 3.98 -5.16
N GLU A 83 -3.24 4.83 -6.16
CA GLU A 83 -3.61 6.24 -5.98
C GLU A 83 -4.98 6.38 -5.30
N THR A 84 -5.98 5.59 -5.73
CA THR A 84 -7.30 5.56 -5.08
C THR A 84 -7.20 5.13 -3.61
N SER A 85 -6.35 4.15 -3.32
CA SER A 85 -6.12 3.67 -1.95
C SER A 85 -5.40 4.72 -1.10
N LEU A 86 -4.42 5.41 -1.68
CA LEU A 86 -3.69 6.50 -1.04
C LEU A 86 -4.64 7.65 -0.71
N GLU A 87 -5.48 8.06 -1.65
CA GLU A 87 -6.50 9.10 -1.43
C GLU A 87 -7.45 8.71 -0.28
N ARG A 88 -7.89 7.45 -0.22
CA ARG A 88 -8.73 6.96 0.87
C ARG A 88 -8.04 7.07 2.23
N VAL A 89 -6.77 6.69 2.33
CA VAL A 89 -5.98 6.78 3.57
C VAL A 89 -5.76 8.24 3.98
N LEU A 90 -5.44 9.11 3.02
CA LEU A 90 -5.28 10.54 3.26
C LEU A 90 -6.59 11.18 3.76
N ASN A 91 -7.73 10.83 3.16
CA ASN A 91 -9.04 11.29 3.62
C ASN A 91 -9.34 10.83 5.05
N GLN A 92 -8.99 9.59 5.41
CA GLN A 92 -9.14 9.12 6.80
C GLN A 92 -8.24 9.86 7.78
N LEU A 93 -7.01 10.23 7.38
CA LEU A 93 -6.13 11.07 8.20
C LEU A 93 -6.74 12.47 8.41
N ILE A 94 -7.29 13.09 7.36
CA ILE A 94 -7.99 14.39 7.43
C ILE A 94 -9.19 14.32 8.36
N GLU A 95 -10.02 13.28 8.25
CA GLU A 95 -11.19 13.08 9.13
C GLU A 95 -10.79 12.93 10.60
N MET A 96 -9.60 12.39 10.86
CA MET A 96 -9.03 12.32 12.21
C MET A 96 -8.38 13.64 12.66
N GLY A 97 -8.41 14.70 11.86
CA GLY A 97 -7.81 16.00 12.18
C GLY A 97 -6.28 16.01 12.08
N ILE A 98 -5.70 15.02 11.40
CA ILE A 98 -4.30 15.04 10.98
C ILE A 98 -4.29 15.67 9.60
N GLU A 99 -3.84 16.91 9.48
CA GLU A 99 -3.72 17.57 8.18
C GLU A 99 -2.56 16.92 7.41
N PRO A 100 -2.83 16.15 6.34
CA PRO A 100 -1.76 15.59 5.54
C PRO A 100 -1.07 16.73 4.82
N ASP A 101 0.25 16.84 4.98
CA ASP A 101 1.07 17.76 4.21
C ASP A 101 1.07 17.31 2.74
N VAL A 102 0.05 17.76 2.00
CA VAL A 102 -0.11 17.53 0.57
C VAL A 102 0.62 18.59 -0.26
N SER A 103 1.24 19.59 0.39
CA SER A 103 2.02 20.62 -0.31
C SER A 103 3.19 20.01 -1.08
N SER A 104 3.74 18.88 -0.62
CA SER A 104 4.80 18.14 -1.33
C SER A 104 4.33 17.32 -2.55
N LEU A 105 3.02 17.19 -2.80
CA LEU A 105 2.48 16.44 -3.95
C LEU A 105 2.21 17.34 -5.17
N THR A 106 2.12 18.66 -4.97
CA THR A 106 1.84 19.64 -6.03
C THR A 106 3.08 20.16 -6.77
N ASP A 107 4.29 19.90 -6.27
CA ASP A 107 5.56 20.42 -6.82
C ASP A 107 6.38 19.39 -7.64
N ALA A 108 5.84 18.20 -7.92
CA ALA A 108 6.49 17.16 -8.73
C ALA A 108 5.77 16.93 -10.07
#